data_AF-A0A4P6AQI1-F1
#
_entry.id   AF-A0A4P6AQI1-F1
#
_cell.length_a   1.000
_cell.length_b   1.000
_cell.length_c   1.000
_cell.angle_alpha   90.00
_cell.angle_beta   90.00
_cell.angle_gamma   90.00
#
_symmetry.space_group_name_H-M   'P 1'
#
loop_
_entity.id
_entity.type
_entity.pdbx_description
1 polymer ?
#
loop_
_entity_poly.entity_id
_entity_poly.type
_entity_poly.pdbx_seq_one_letter_code
_entity_poly.pdbx_strand_id
1 'polypeptide(L)'
;MALSGVLSYLKGTHGYELWKKETSIKEMDEFKSLDVDNFRTKKAQQFRDSILSENCFNFLVQAERFRGKSNYRDSLFLTYGENNSELLDQFISALLSVSKVFLKCAVSYCSRRVEPGTWDLFLRDIEENTCLNEDIEVITPL
;
A
#
# COMPACT_ATOMS: atom_id res chain seq x y z
N MET A 1 -7.34 14.18 -6.36
CA MET A 1 -8.02 12.87 -6.42
C MET A 1 -7.18 11.99 -7.34
N ALA A 2 -6.62 10.88 -6.88
CA ALA A 2 -5.67 10.13 -7.70
C ALA A 2 -6.39 9.42 -8.88
N LEU A 3 -5.85 9.64 -10.09
CA LEU A 3 -6.37 9.17 -11.39
C LEU A 3 -6.72 7.68 -11.38
N SER A 4 -5.89 6.88 -10.72
CA SER A 4 -6.08 5.44 -10.53
C SER A 4 -7.41 5.06 -9.86
N GLY A 5 -7.93 5.90 -8.97
CA GLY A 5 -9.24 5.68 -8.35
C GLY A 5 -10.41 5.94 -9.30
N VAL A 6 -10.33 7.00 -10.08
CA VAL A 6 -11.32 7.33 -11.11
C VAL A 6 -11.35 6.24 -12.18
N LEU A 7 -10.17 5.80 -12.63
CA LEU A 7 -10.03 4.72 -13.60
C LEU A 7 -10.58 3.39 -13.08
N SER A 8 -10.41 3.07 -11.79
CA SER A 8 -10.95 1.85 -11.19
C SER A 8 -12.49 1.82 -11.16
N TYR A 9 -13.13 2.99 -11.08
CA TYR A 9 -14.59 3.11 -11.04
C TYR A 9 -15.21 3.01 -12.44
N LEU A 10 -14.47 3.48 -13.47
CA LEU A 10 -14.92 3.43 -14.86
C LEU A 10 -14.65 2.05 -15.47
N LYS A 11 -15.65 1.17 -15.35
CA LYS A 11 -15.66 -0.19 -15.91
C LYS A 11 -15.55 -0.13 -17.44
N GLY A 12 -14.32 -0.21 -17.95
CA GLY A 12 -13.96 -0.11 -19.38
C GLY A 12 -12.62 0.59 -19.57
N THR A 13 -12.42 1.72 -18.90
CA THR A 13 -11.16 2.49 -18.96
C THR A 13 -10.04 1.81 -18.18
N HIS A 14 -10.37 1.14 -17.07
CA HIS A 14 -9.40 0.35 -16.31
C HIS A 14 -8.68 -0.69 -17.17
N GLY A 15 -9.42 -1.43 -18.01
CA GLY A 15 -8.84 -2.48 -18.86
C GLY A 15 -7.89 -1.91 -19.90
N TYR A 16 -8.28 -0.80 -20.54
CA TYR A 16 -7.44 -0.09 -21.49
C TYR A 16 -6.15 0.45 -20.85
N GLU A 17 -6.24 1.14 -19.71
CA GLU A 17 -5.07 1.71 -19.04
C GLU A 17 -4.13 0.63 -18.49
N LEU A 18 -4.68 -0.48 -18.00
CA LEU A 18 -3.90 -1.65 -17.61
C LEU A 18 -3.12 -2.19 -18.81
N TRP A 19 -3.82 -2.50 -19.92
CA TRP A 19 -3.20 -3.00 -21.14
C TRP A 19 -2.13 -2.06 -21.67
N LYS A 20 -2.41 -0.75 -21.71
CA LYS A 20 -1.48 0.29 -22.16
C LYS A 20 -0.20 0.30 -21.32
N LYS A 21 -0.32 0.34 -19.98
CA LYS A 21 0.84 0.33 -19.09
C LYS A 21 1.61 -0.98 -19.17
N GLU A 22 0.93 -2.12 -19.21
CA GLU A 22 1.59 -3.43 -19.37
C GLU A 22 2.39 -3.50 -20.67
N THR A 23 1.82 -3.00 -21.76
CA THR A 23 2.47 -2.99 -23.08
C THR A 23 3.70 -2.08 -23.06
N SER A 24 3.58 -0.86 -22.54
CA SER A 24 4.70 0.06 -22.41
C SER A 24 5.86 -0.52 -21.58
N ILE A 25 5.56 -1.25 -20.48
CA ILE A 25 6.60 -1.90 -19.67
C ILE A 25 7.26 -3.04 -20.43
N LYS A 26 6.49 -3.85 -21.17
CA LYS A 26 7.02 -4.98 -21.95
C LYS A 26 7.87 -4.54 -23.15
N GLU A 27 7.59 -3.36 -23.69
CA GLU A 27 8.33 -2.80 -24.82
C GLU A 27 9.69 -2.20 -24.42
N MET A 28 9.94 -1.96 -23.12
CA MET A 28 11.22 -1.48 -22.60
C MET A 28 12.33 -2.51 -22.81
N ASP A 29 13.51 -2.06 -23.19
CA ASP A 29 14.66 -2.93 -23.45
C ASP A 29 15.17 -3.57 -22.16
N GLU A 30 15.06 -2.87 -21.03
CA GLU A 30 15.35 -3.39 -19.71
C GLU A 30 14.44 -4.58 -19.38
N PHE A 31 13.14 -4.53 -19.74
CA PHE A 31 12.24 -5.67 -19.53
C PHE A 31 12.57 -6.84 -20.45
N LYS A 32 12.85 -6.59 -21.73
CA LYS A 32 13.26 -7.65 -22.67
C LYS A 32 14.55 -8.33 -22.25
N SER A 33 15.48 -7.59 -21.66
CA SER A 33 16.75 -8.12 -21.15
C SER A 33 16.57 -9.09 -19.97
N LEU A 34 15.41 -9.10 -19.30
CA LEU A 34 15.11 -10.03 -18.21
C LEU A 34 14.78 -11.45 -18.69
N ASP A 35 14.57 -11.65 -20.00
CA ASP A 35 14.21 -12.93 -20.62
C ASP A 35 12.92 -13.54 -20.03
N VAL A 36 11.85 -12.72 -19.97
CA VAL A 36 10.56 -13.07 -19.34
C VAL A 36 9.38 -12.55 -20.17
N ASP A 37 8.35 -13.38 -20.33
CA ASP A 37 7.17 -13.04 -21.15
C ASP A 37 6.08 -12.29 -20.38
N ASN A 38 6.13 -12.35 -19.05
CA ASN A 38 5.09 -11.86 -18.16
C ASN A 38 5.63 -11.47 -16.77
N PHE A 39 4.78 -10.83 -15.98
CA PHE A 39 5.10 -10.36 -14.63
C PHE A 39 4.92 -11.43 -13.53
N ARG A 40 5.02 -12.73 -13.85
CA ARG A 40 4.85 -13.80 -12.84
C ARG A 40 6.16 -14.14 -12.13
N THR A 41 7.31 -13.89 -12.75
CA THR A 41 8.61 -14.14 -12.13
C THR A 41 9.01 -12.99 -11.20
N LYS A 42 9.79 -13.30 -10.15
CA LYS A 42 10.21 -12.31 -9.15
C LYS A 42 10.96 -11.12 -9.76
N LYS A 43 11.84 -11.37 -10.73
CA LYS A 43 12.59 -10.31 -11.44
C LYS A 43 11.66 -9.38 -12.22
N ALA A 44 10.70 -9.96 -12.95
CA ALA A 44 9.70 -9.19 -13.70
C ALA A 44 8.78 -8.36 -12.78
N GLN A 45 8.40 -8.92 -11.63
CA GLN A 45 7.62 -8.22 -10.61
C GLN A 45 8.38 -7.03 -10.05
N GLN A 46 9.65 -7.21 -9.68
CA GLN A 46 10.48 -6.14 -9.14
C GLN A 46 10.65 -4.99 -10.13
N PHE A 47 10.89 -5.28 -11.41
CA PHE A 47 10.98 -4.25 -12.45
C PHE A 47 9.65 -3.52 -12.69
N ARG A 48 8.53 -4.25 -12.72
CA ARG A 48 7.20 -3.63 -12.77
C ARG A 48 6.99 -2.71 -11.57
N ASP A 49 7.32 -3.19 -10.37
CA ASP A 49 7.07 -2.47 -9.13
C ASP A 49 7.96 -1.23 -9.00
N SER A 50 9.20 -1.25 -9.55
CA SER A 50 10.06 -0.06 -9.61
C SER A 50 9.54 1.02 -10.54
N ILE A 51 8.85 0.67 -11.63
CA ILE A 51 8.19 1.66 -12.50
C ILE A 51 6.91 2.18 -11.86
N LEU A 52 6.17 1.30 -11.18
CA LEU A 52 4.91 1.67 -10.55
C LEU A 52 5.08 2.50 -9.29
N SER A 53 6.22 2.39 -8.59
CA SER A 53 6.52 3.12 -7.35
C SER A 53 6.54 4.64 -7.53
N GLU A 54 6.84 5.13 -8.73
CA GLU A 54 6.82 6.56 -9.06
C GLU A 54 5.39 7.15 -9.12
N ASN A 55 4.36 6.29 -9.17
CA ASN A 55 2.98 6.74 -9.29
C ASN A 55 2.32 6.93 -7.93
N CYS A 56 1.54 8.00 -7.79
CA CYS A 56 0.68 8.20 -6.63
C CYS A 56 -0.63 7.41 -6.78
N PHE A 57 -0.91 6.54 -5.80
CA PHE A 57 -2.18 5.80 -5.73
C PHE A 57 -3.15 6.46 -4.75
N ASN A 58 -4.45 6.35 -5.04
CA ASN A 58 -5.47 6.85 -4.11
C ASN A 58 -5.48 5.99 -2.84
N PHE A 59 -5.18 6.60 -1.69
CA PHE A 59 -5.21 5.91 -0.39
C PHE A 59 -6.52 5.16 -0.14
N LEU A 60 -7.69 5.79 -0.37
CA LEU A 60 -8.98 5.16 -0.11
C LEU A 60 -9.20 3.89 -0.95
N VAL A 61 -8.70 3.90 -2.19
CA VAL A 61 -8.81 2.75 -3.10
C VAL A 61 -7.85 1.64 -2.68
N GLN A 62 -6.64 1.97 -2.26
CA GLN A 62 -5.72 0.97 -1.72
C GLN A 62 -6.24 0.38 -0.42
N ALA A 63 -6.92 1.18 0.40
CA ALA A 63 -7.52 0.70 1.64
C ALA A 63 -8.69 -0.26 1.41
N GLU A 64 -9.55 0.04 0.45
CA GLU A 64 -10.65 -0.85 0.05
C GLU A 64 -10.12 -2.19 -0.50
N ARG A 65 -9.10 -2.14 -1.37
CA ARG A 65 -8.44 -3.34 -1.90
C ARG A 65 -7.74 -4.15 -0.83
N PHE A 66 -7.03 -3.49 0.09
CA PHE A 66 -6.36 -4.17 1.20
C PHE A 66 -7.38 -4.89 2.08
N ARG A 67 -8.50 -4.25 2.43
CA ARG A 67 -9.59 -4.88 3.19
C ARG A 67 -10.04 -6.21 2.57
N GLY A 68 -10.18 -6.27 1.25
CA GLY A 68 -10.55 -7.49 0.53
C GLY A 68 -9.49 -8.59 0.61
N LYS A 69 -8.20 -8.23 0.62
CA LYS A 69 -7.07 -9.16 0.73
C LYS A 69 -6.79 -9.58 2.17
N SER A 70 -6.86 -8.68 3.14
CA SER A 70 -6.63 -8.99 4.55
C SER A 70 -7.64 -9.97 5.13
N ASN A 71 -8.74 -10.23 4.42
CA ASN A 71 -9.76 -11.23 4.75
C ASN A 71 -9.31 -12.68 4.46
N TYR A 72 -8.00 -12.95 4.53
CA TYR A 72 -7.42 -14.24 4.23
C TYR A 72 -7.70 -15.22 5.36
N ARG A 73 -8.73 -16.07 5.15
CA ARG A 73 -8.90 -17.34 5.86
C ARG A 73 -7.61 -18.16 5.91
N ASP A 74 -6.70 -17.97 4.96
CA ASP A 74 -5.45 -18.72 4.91
C ASP A 74 -4.49 -18.42 6.06
N SER A 75 -4.64 -17.27 6.73
CA SER A 75 -3.89 -16.97 7.96
C SER A 75 -4.20 -17.96 9.10
N LEU A 76 -5.38 -18.60 9.10
CA LEU A 76 -5.69 -19.68 10.05
C LEU A 76 -4.78 -20.90 9.85
N PHE A 77 -4.40 -21.20 8.60
CA PHE A 77 -3.53 -22.35 8.31
C PHE A 77 -2.08 -22.14 8.73
N LEU A 78 -1.64 -20.89 8.93
CA LEU A 78 -0.28 -20.60 9.46
C LEU A 78 -0.09 -21.14 10.87
N THR A 79 -1.16 -21.25 11.65
CA THR A 79 -1.14 -21.77 13.03
C THR A 79 -1.32 -23.28 13.12
N TYR A 80 -1.57 -23.96 12.01
CA TYR A 80 -1.93 -25.38 11.97
C TYR A 80 -0.82 -26.23 11.35
N GLY A 81 -0.47 -27.35 11.99
CA GLY A 81 0.50 -28.32 11.47
C GLY A 81 1.93 -28.06 11.94
N GLU A 82 2.87 -28.04 10.99
CA GLU A 82 4.31 -27.88 11.26
C GLU A 82 4.67 -26.51 11.85
N ASN A 83 5.87 -26.42 12.45
CA ASN A 83 6.34 -25.19 13.07
C ASN A 83 6.59 -24.10 12.00
N ASN A 84 5.67 -23.13 11.92
CA ASN A 84 5.73 -21.98 11.02
C ASN A 84 6.14 -20.67 11.73
N SER A 85 6.88 -20.75 12.84
CA SER A 85 7.21 -19.56 13.66
C SER A 85 7.83 -18.42 12.86
N GLU A 86 8.77 -18.71 11.96
CA GLU A 86 9.40 -17.68 11.11
C GLU A 86 8.41 -16.99 10.17
N LEU A 87 7.47 -17.75 9.59
CA LEU A 87 6.43 -17.20 8.72
C LEU A 87 5.42 -16.37 9.52
N LEU A 88 5.10 -16.78 10.74
CA LEU A 88 4.24 -16.01 11.66
C LEU A 88 4.91 -14.70 12.07
N ASP A 89 6.19 -14.71 12.40
CA ASP A 89 6.95 -13.50 12.74
C ASP A 89 7.00 -12.52 11.57
N GLN A 90 7.25 -13.03 10.35
CA GLN A 90 7.19 -12.24 9.13
C GLN A 90 5.80 -11.67 8.87
N PHE A 91 4.75 -12.46 9.08
CA PHE A 91 3.37 -12.03 8.92
C PHE A 91 2.99 -10.91 9.89
N ILE A 92 3.30 -11.07 11.18
CA ILE A 92 3.05 -10.05 12.22
C ILE A 92 3.84 -8.77 11.89
N SER A 93 5.11 -8.90 11.53
CA SER A 93 5.95 -7.76 11.13
C SER A 93 5.40 -7.03 9.91
N ALA A 94 4.93 -7.77 8.90
CA ALA A 94 4.30 -7.21 7.72
C ALA A 94 2.97 -6.49 8.05
N LEU A 95 2.14 -7.08 8.92
CA LEU A 95 0.91 -6.45 9.39
C LEU A 95 1.17 -5.13 10.12
N LEU A 96 2.18 -5.09 10.99
CA LEU A 96 2.59 -3.88 11.69
C LEU A 96 3.09 -2.81 10.71
N SER A 97 3.91 -3.19 9.72
CA SER A 97 4.37 -2.27 8.69
C SER A 97 3.21 -1.68 7.89
N VAL A 98 2.29 -2.53 7.42
CA VAL A 98 1.12 -2.08 6.67
C VAL A 98 0.21 -1.17 7.50
N SER A 99 -0.02 -1.49 8.77
CA SER A 99 -0.86 -0.66 9.64
C SER A 99 -0.25 0.73 9.86
N LYS A 100 1.06 0.83 10.06
CA LYS A 100 1.77 2.12 10.19
C LYS A 100 1.66 2.96 8.92
N VAL A 101 1.87 2.36 7.74
CA VAL A 101 1.71 3.08 6.46
C VAL A 101 0.27 3.57 6.27
N PHE A 102 -0.71 2.73 6.58
CA PHE A 102 -2.12 3.09 6.48
C PHE A 102 -2.51 4.22 7.42
N LEU A 103 -2.02 4.17 8.66
CA LEU A 103 -2.24 5.23 9.64
C LEU A 103 -1.64 6.55 9.15
N LYS A 104 -0.40 6.54 8.65
CA LYS A 104 0.27 7.71 8.07
C LYS A 104 -0.52 8.32 6.90
N CYS A 105 -1.03 7.47 6.00
CA CYS A 105 -1.87 7.92 4.90
C CYS A 105 -3.22 8.49 5.38
N ALA A 106 -3.86 7.87 6.36
CA ALA A 106 -5.12 8.33 6.93
C ALA A 106 -4.95 9.70 7.61
N VAL A 107 -3.92 9.84 8.43
CA VAL A 107 -3.50 11.10 9.06
C VAL A 107 -3.30 12.19 8.02
N SER A 108 -2.52 11.92 6.97
CA SER A 108 -2.24 12.89 5.90
C SER A 108 -3.50 13.28 5.14
N TYR A 109 -4.47 12.37 5.03
CA TYR A 109 -5.76 12.62 4.40
C TYR A 109 -6.69 13.46 5.29
N CYS A 110 -6.69 13.22 6.60
CA CYS A 110 -7.49 13.92 7.59
C CYS A 110 -6.97 15.33 7.88
N SER A 111 -5.65 15.50 8.00
CA SER A 111 -5.02 16.81 8.27
C SER A 111 -5.33 17.86 7.20
N ARG A 112 -5.47 17.44 5.95
CA ARG A 112 -5.85 18.30 4.82
C ARG A 112 -7.33 18.70 4.81
N ARG A 113 -8.15 18.15 5.71
CA ARG A 113 -9.61 18.40 5.80
C ARG A 113 -10.02 19.21 7.01
N VAL A 114 -9.09 19.49 7.91
CA VAL A 114 -9.34 20.35 9.07
C VAL A 114 -8.87 21.77 8.77
N GLU A 115 -9.30 22.70 9.62
CA GLU A 115 -8.84 24.08 9.55
C GLU A 115 -7.32 24.16 9.79
N PRO A 116 -6.61 25.11 9.15
CA PRO A 116 -5.19 25.31 9.40
C PRO A 116 -4.88 25.52 10.89
N GLY A 117 -3.84 24.85 11.40
CA GLY A 117 -3.42 24.94 12.80
C GLY A 117 -4.16 24.00 13.76
N THR A 118 -5.35 23.51 13.41
CA THR A 118 -6.09 22.55 14.26
C THR A 118 -5.35 21.22 14.37
N TRP A 119 -4.71 20.76 13.30
CA TRP A 119 -3.93 19.52 13.34
C TRP A 119 -2.71 19.63 14.25
N ASP A 120 -2.06 20.79 14.30
CA ASP A 120 -0.88 21.02 15.16
C ASP A 120 -1.27 21.08 16.64
N LEU A 121 -2.49 21.55 16.95
CA LEU A 121 -3.06 21.46 18.31
C LEU A 121 -3.33 20.00 18.70
N PHE A 122 -3.92 19.23 17.79
CA PHE A 122 -4.16 17.80 17.99
C PHE A 122 -2.86 17.02 18.21
N LEU A 123 -1.81 17.27 17.41
CA LEU A 123 -0.52 16.60 17.57
C LEU A 123 0.12 16.89 18.92
N ARG A 124 0.08 18.15 19.38
CA ARG A 124 0.57 18.53 20.71
C ARG A 124 -0.19 17.86 21.84
N ASP A 125 -1.52 17.82 21.73
CA ASP A 125 -2.36 17.15 22.73
C ASP A 125 -2.05 15.65 22.82
N ILE A 126 -1.85 14.99 21.68
CA ILE A 126 -1.41 13.59 21.65
C ILE A 126 0.00 13.44 22.23
N GLU A 127 0.94 14.31 21.90
CA GLU A 127 2.30 14.25 22.45
C GLU A 127 2.33 14.36 23.98
N GLU A 128 1.50 15.24 24.53
CA GLU A 128 1.44 15.49 25.97
C GLU A 128 0.65 14.42 26.74
N ASN A 129 -0.34 13.78 26.10
CA ASN A 129 -1.32 12.93 26.80
C ASN A 129 -1.40 11.48 26.29
N THR A 130 -0.62 11.08 25.28
CA THR A 130 -0.69 9.73 24.73
C THR A 130 -0.23 8.66 25.72
N CYS A 131 -0.95 7.54 25.74
CA CYS A 131 -0.54 6.30 26.41
C CYS A 131 0.04 5.28 25.43
N LEU A 132 0.21 5.66 24.16
CA LEU A 132 0.77 4.81 23.12
C LEU A 132 2.30 4.76 23.25
N ASN A 133 2.88 3.56 23.12
CA ASN A 133 4.33 3.36 23.04
C ASN A 133 4.90 3.54 21.62
N GLU A 134 4.09 4.02 20.68
CA GLU A 134 4.48 4.22 19.28
C GLU A 134 4.89 5.68 19.06
N ASP A 135 5.88 5.88 18.18
CA ASP A 135 6.39 7.21 17.86
C ASP A 135 5.31 8.08 17.21
N ILE A 136 5.23 9.34 17.65
CA ILE A 136 4.34 10.37 17.11
C ILE A 136 4.63 10.62 15.63
N GLU A 137 5.84 10.33 15.15
CA GLU A 137 6.17 10.38 13.73
C GLU A 137 5.18 9.60 12.85
N VAL A 138 4.56 8.52 13.35
CA VAL A 138 3.57 7.74 12.59
C VAL A 138 2.29 8.55 12.32
N ILE A 139 1.95 9.50 13.19
CA ILE A 139 0.76 10.36 13.09
C ILE A 139 1.05 11.79 12.65
N THR A 140 2.30 12.11 12.31
CA THR A 140 2.63 13.36 11.62
C THR A 140 2.24 13.24 10.14
N PRO A 141 1.58 14.24 9.50
CA PRO A 141 1.29 14.20 8.07
C PRO A 141 2.55 14.11 7.17
N LEU A 142 2.39 13.56 5.96
CA LEU A 142 3.40 13.56 4.88
C LEU A 142 3.48 14.92 4.16
#